data_AF-A0A523S5Q7-F1
#
_entry.id   AF-A0A523S5Q7-F1
#
_cell.length_a   1.000
_cell.length_b   1.000
_cell.length_c   1.000
_cell.angle_alpha   90.00
_cell.angle_beta   90.00
_cell.angle_gamma   90.00
#
_symmetry.space_group_name_H-M   'P 1'
#
loop_
_entity.id
_entity.type
_entity.pdbx_description
1 polymer ?
#
loop_
_entity_poly.entity_id
_entity_poly.type
_entity_poly.pdbx_seq_one_letter_code
_entity_poly.pdbx_strand_id
1 'polypeptide(L)'
;TAYVVLSVVFMINDGVVVDTHVMRVTQRLGLTQQQKNREKAERDLMALLPREQWYEYAKLIGAHGRRTCNARKPECDACAVKDLCPSAGRFT
;
A
#
# COMPACT_ATOMS: atom_id res chain seq x y z
N THR A 1 3.43 16.23 -6.00
CA THR A 1 4.59 15.67 -6.73
C THR A 1 5.92 15.81 -5.97
N ALA A 2 5.99 16.51 -4.83
CA ALA A 2 7.25 16.74 -4.09
C ALA A 2 7.83 15.50 -3.37
N TYR A 3 7.00 14.55 -2.92
CA TYR A 3 7.47 13.44 -2.08
C TYR A 3 8.24 12.34 -2.82
N VAL A 4 7.96 12.15 -4.11
CA VAL A 4 8.58 11.07 -4.90
C VAL A 4 10.07 11.33 -5.15
N VAL A 5 10.48 12.60 -5.24
CA VAL A 5 11.87 12.97 -5.55
C VAL A 5 12.79 12.80 -4.34
N LEU A 6 12.29 13.04 -3.12
CA LEU A 6 13.10 12.94 -1.91
C LEU A 6 13.49 11.49 -1.58
N SER A 7 12.54 10.55 -1.72
CA SER A 7 12.79 9.13 -1.44
C SER A 7 13.72 8.45 -2.44
N VAL A 8 13.79 8.93 -3.69
CA VAL A 8 14.64 8.33 -4.73
C VAL A 8 16.10 8.80 -4.62
N VAL A 9 16.34 10.04 -4.16
CA VAL A 9 17.68 10.65 -4.20
C VAL A 9 18.43 10.56 -2.87
N PHE A 10 17.76 10.56 -1.72
CA PHE A 10 18.44 10.72 -0.43
C PHE A 10 18.52 9.47 0.45
N MET A 11 17.87 8.34 0.09
CA MET A 11 17.74 7.17 0.99
C MET A 11 17.24 7.53 2.41
N ILE A 12 16.61 8.70 2.58
CA ILE A 12 15.99 9.12 3.82
C ILE A 12 14.58 8.50 3.81
N ASN A 13 14.47 7.30 4.40
CA ASN A 13 13.18 6.69 4.73
C ASN A 13 12.63 7.42 5.97
N ASP A 14 12.13 8.64 5.77
CA ASP A 14 11.41 9.41 6.81
C ASP A 14 9.92 9.04 6.88
N GLY A 15 9.46 8.20 5.94
CA GLY A 15 8.07 7.74 5.92
C GLY A 15 7.77 6.74 4.82
N VAL A 16 6.61 6.09 4.92
CA VAL A 16 6.13 5.14 3.91
C VAL A 16 5.46 5.92 2.78
N VAL A 17 5.93 5.74 1.54
CA VAL A 17 5.34 6.43 0.39
C VAL A 17 3.94 5.87 0.11
N VAL A 18 2.90 6.60 0.53
CA VAL A 18 1.50 6.21 0.31
C VAL A 18 0.93 6.90 -0.94
N ASP A 19 1.04 6.25 -2.09
CA ASP A 19 0.35 6.66 -3.32
C ASP A 19 -1.11 6.15 -3.35
N THR A 20 -1.87 6.44 -4.43
CA THR A 20 -3.28 6.01 -4.55
C THR A 20 -3.46 4.49 -4.67
N HIS A 21 -2.44 3.76 -5.13
CA HIS A 21 -2.46 2.30 -5.22
C HIS A 21 -2.13 1.70 -3.86
N VAL A 22 -1.07 2.18 -3.20
CA VAL A 22 -0.68 1.76 -1.85
C VAL A 22 -1.80 2.01 -0.86
N MET A 23 -2.42 3.19 -0.90
CA MET A 23 -3.57 3.52 -0.06
C MET A 23 -4.70 2.51 -0.22
N ARG A 24 -5.11 2.23 -1.46
CA ARG A 24 -6.22 1.31 -1.75
C ARG A 24 -5.91 -0.12 -1.31
N VAL A 25 -4.71 -0.62 -1.61
CA VAL A 25 -4.34 -2.00 -1.25
C VAL A 25 -4.25 -2.14 0.26
N THR A 26 -3.60 -1.18 0.94
CA THR A 26 -3.46 -1.16 2.40
C THR A 26 -4.81 -1.15 3.10
N GLN A 27 -5.78 -0.36 2.59
CA GLN A 27 -7.16 -0.35 3.08
C GLN A 27 -7.86 -1.71 2.85
N ARG A 28 -7.73 -2.29 1.65
CA ARG A 28 -8.34 -3.58 1.32
C ARG A 28 -7.77 -4.74 2.15
N LEU A 29 -6.49 -4.65 2.50
CA LEU A 29 -5.81 -5.58 3.41
C LEU A 29 -6.17 -5.35 4.87
N GLY A 30 -6.88 -4.26 5.20
CA GLY A 30 -7.27 -3.94 6.58
C GLY A 30 -6.12 -3.40 7.45
N LEU A 31 -4.98 -3.04 6.83
CA LEU A 31 -3.81 -2.49 7.53
C LEU A 31 -4.02 -1.05 8.01
N THR A 32 -4.97 -0.32 7.43
CA THR A 32 -5.40 0.99 7.91
C THR A 32 -6.90 1.16 7.70
N GLN A 33 -7.56 1.88 8.61
CA GLN A 33 -8.96 2.28 8.46
C GLN A 33 -9.11 3.70 7.88
N GLN A 34 -8.00 4.40 7.65
CA GLN A 34 -8.00 5.76 7.14
C GLN A 34 -8.49 5.74 5.69
N GLN A 35 -9.53 6.50 5.36
CA GLN A 35 -10.11 6.48 4.01
C GLN A 35 -9.51 7.56 3.09
N LYS A 36 -9.29 8.76 3.63
CA LYS A 36 -8.91 9.95 2.83
C LYS A 36 -7.59 10.59 3.29
N ASN A 37 -7.13 10.26 4.49
CA ASN A 37 -5.96 10.90 5.06
C ASN A 37 -4.71 10.03 4.87
N ARG A 38 -3.86 10.43 3.92
CA ARG A 38 -2.61 9.72 3.58
C ARG A 38 -1.59 9.79 4.72
N GLU A 39 -1.47 10.94 5.38
CA GLU A 39 -0.52 11.13 6.49
C GLU A 39 -0.85 10.24 7.70
N LYS A 40 -2.15 9.99 7.94
CA LYS A 40 -2.57 9.05 8.99
C LYS A 40 -2.31 7.61 8.57
N ALA A 41 -2.60 7.24 7.33
CA ALA A 41 -2.30 5.89 6.82
C ALA A 41 -0.81 5.59 6.83
N GLU A 42 0.02 6.58 6.48
CA GLU A 42 1.47 6.51 6.59
C GLU A 42 1.92 6.24 8.03
N ARG A 43 1.37 6.97 9.01
CA ARG A 43 1.65 6.74 10.44
C ARG A 43 1.23 5.35 10.91
N ASP A 44 0.06 4.88 10.50
CA ASP A 44 -0.39 3.51 10.81
C ASP A 44 0.60 2.48 10.24
N LEU A 45 1.03 2.66 8.99
CA LEU A 45 2.00 1.78 8.35
C LEU A 45 3.39 1.83 8.99
N MET A 46 3.85 3.02 9.40
CA MET A 46 5.11 3.18 10.14
C MET A 46 5.08 2.50 11.50
N ALA A 47 3.90 2.41 12.15
CA ALA A 47 3.73 1.69 13.41
C ALA A 47 3.66 0.17 13.23
N LEU A 48 3.22 -0.31 12.06
CA LEU A 48 3.07 -1.74 11.75
C LEU A 48 4.33 -2.37 11.14
N LEU A 49 5.09 -1.61 10.35
CA LEU A 49 6.22 -2.10 9.56
C LEU A 49 7.55 -1.58 10.12
N PRO A 50 8.61 -2.41 10.16
CA PRO A 50 9.93 -1.95 10.53
C PRO A 50 10.49 -0.98 9.46
N ARG A 51 11.30 -0.01 9.90
CA ARG A 51 11.76 1.13 9.09
C ARG A 51 12.51 0.73 7.82
N GLU A 52 13.22 -0.39 7.88
CA GLU A 52 13.98 -0.95 6.75
C GLU A 52 13.06 -1.43 5.63
N GLN A 53 11.80 -1.77 5.94
CA GLN A 53 10.85 -2.34 4.98
C GLN A 53 9.92 -1.29 4.34
N TRP A 54 9.95 -0.03 4.79
CA TRP A 54 9.02 0.99 4.32
C TRP A 54 9.09 1.23 2.80
N TYR A 55 10.32 1.34 2.28
CA TYR A 55 10.54 1.55 0.85
C TYR A 55 10.08 0.34 0.04
N GLU A 56 10.49 -0.86 0.46
CA GLU A 56 10.19 -2.08 -0.31
C GLU A 56 8.71 -2.44 -0.24
N TYR A 57 8.05 -2.18 0.89
CA TYR A 57 6.60 -2.25 1.01
C TYR A 57 5.91 -1.32 0.01
N ALA A 58 6.25 -0.03 -0.02
CA ALA A 58 5.62 0.94 -0.92
C ALA A 58 5.79 0.54 -2.40
N LYS A 59 6.98 0.07 -2.77
CA LYS A 59 7.29 -0.41 -4.13
C LYS A 59 6.51 -1.66 -4.49
N LEU A 60 6.52 -2.70 -3.64
CA LEU A 60 5.84 -3.97 -3.89
C LEU A 60 4.32 -3.80 -3.92
N ILE A 61 3.76 -3.11 -2.93
CA ILE A 61 2.32 -2.85 -2.85
C ILE A 61 1.86 -1.90 -3.95
N GLY A 62 2.67 -0.90 -4.29
CA GLY A 62 2.42 -0.03 -5.44
C GLY A 62 2.35 -0.82 -6.75
N ALA A 63 3.29 -1.73 -6.99
CA ALA A 63 3.29 -2.61 -8.16
C ALA A 63 2.08 -3.56 -8.15
N HIS A 64 1.78 -4.19 -7.01
CA HIS A 64 0.63 -5.07 -6.85
C HIS A 64 -0.70 -4.34 -7.10
N GLY A 65 -0.86 -3.13 -6.56
CA GLY A 65 -2.03 -2.30 -6.78
C GLY A 65 -2.19 -1.80 -8.22
N ARG A 66 -1.12 -1.78 -9.01
CA ARG A 66 -1.18 -1.43 -10.45
C ARG A 66 -1.49 -2.63 -11.34
N ARG A 67 -0.99 -3.82 -10.98
CA ARG A 67 -1.08 -5.02 -11.82
C ARG A 67 -2.29 -5.88 -11.46
N THR A 68 -2.47 -6.20 -10.18
CA THR A 68 -3.42 -7.20 -9.70
C THR A 68 -4.61 -6.57 -8.97
N CYS A 69 -4.35 -5.70 -7.99
CA CYS A 69 -5.40 -5.11 -7.13
C CYS A 69 -5.95 -3.80 -7.72
N ASN A 70 -6.52 -3.91 -8.91
CA ASN A 70 -7.12 -2.80 -9.65
C ASN A 70 -8.35 -2.21 -8.94
N ALA A 71 -8.63 -0.92 -9.19
CA ALA A 71 -9.67 -0.19 -8.48
C ALA A 71 -11.08 -0.75 -8.76
N ARG A 72 -11.38 -1.08 -10.03
CA ARG A 72 -12.72 -1.53 -10.46
C ARG A 72 -12.89 -3.03 -10.38
N LYS A 73 -11.98 -3.80 -10.99
CA LYS A 73 -12.03 -5.27 -11.06
C LYS A 73 -10.66 -5.83 -10.68
N PRO A 74 -10.38 -6.03 -9.38
CA PRO A 74 -9.14 -6.67 -8.96
C PRO A 74 -9.15 -8.16 -9.35
N GLU A 75 -7.98 -8.70 -9.68
CA GLU A 75 -7.80 -10.11 -10.03
C GLU A 75 -7.59 -10.93 -8.75
N CYS A 76 -8.63 -10.99 -7.91
CA CYS A 76 -8.56 -11.63 -6.60
C CYS A 76 -8.24 -13.14 -6.70
N ASP A 77 -8.67 -13.83 -7.75
CA ASP A 77 -8.40 -15.26 -7.94
C ASP A 77 -6.95 -15.58 -8.23
N ALA A 78 -6.23 -14.69 -8.91
CA ALA A 78 -4.80 -14.82 -9.20
C ALA A 78 -3.93 -14.06 -8.17
N CYS A 79 -4.53 -13.53 -7.11
CA CYS A 79 -3.83 -12.72 -6.13
C CYS A 79 -3.03 -13.60 -5.16
N ALA A 80 -1.71 -13.39 -5.09
CA ALA A 80 -0.83 -14.11 -4.18
C ALA A 80 -1.17 -13.96 -2.68
N VAL A 81 -1.94 -12.93 -2.32
CA VAL A 81 -2.37 -12.67 -0.94
C VAL A 81 -3.88 -12.84 -0.76
N LYS A 82 -4.57 -13.57 -1.66
CA LYS A 82 -6.02 -13.80 -1.60
C LYS A 82 -6.46 -14.32 -0.23
N ASP A 83 -5.76 -15.32 0.28
CA ASP A 83 -6.13 -16.02 1.53
C ASP A 83 -5.92 -15.16 2.78
N LEU A 84 -5.04 -14.16 2.69
CA LEU A 84 -4.76 -13.20 3.76
C LEU A 84 -5.59 -11.91 3.63
N CYS A 85 -6.25 -11.69 2.49
CA CYS A 85 -6.93 -10.44 2.18
C CYS A 85 -8.40 -10.49 2.60
N PRO A 86 -8.83 -9.72 3.63
CA PRO A 86 -10.22 -9.72 4.08
C PRO A 86 -11.20 -9.18 3.03
N SER A 87 -10.71 -8.41 2.06
CA SER A 87 -11.53 -7.87 0.97
C SER A 87 -11.65 -8.80 -0.24
N ALA A 88 -10.89 -9.90 -0.33
CA ALA A 88 -10.89 -10.77 -1.52
C ALA A 88 -12.29 -11.34 -1.83
N GLY A 89 -13.02 -11.78 -0.81
CA GLY A 89 -14.39 -12.29 -0.95
C GLY A 89 -15.45 -11.25 -1.34
N ARG A 90 -15.12 -9.95 -1.36
CA ARG A 90 -16.03 -8.90 -1.83
C ARG A 90 -16.02 -8.72 -3.35
N PHE A 91 -15.02 -9.29 -4.02
CA PHE A 91 -14.79 -9.13 -5.46
C PHE A 91 -14.84 -10.46 -6.22
N THR A 92 -15.24 -11.55 -5.55
CA THR A 92 -15.43 -12.88 -6.14
C THR A 92 -16.83 -13.02 -6.69
#